data_AF-A0A3M1R399-F1
#
_entry.id   AF-A0A3M1R399-F1
#
_cell.length_a   1.000
_cell.length_b   1.000
_cell.length_c   1.000
_cell.angle_alpha   90.00
_cell.angle_beta   90.00
_cell.angle_gamma   90.00
#
_symmetry.space_group_name_H-M   'P 1'
#
loop_
_entity.id
_entity.type
_entity.pdbx_description
1 polymer ?
#
loop_
_entity_poly.entity_id
_entity_poly.type
_entity_poly.pdbx_seq_one_letter_code
_entity_poly.pdbx_strand_id
1 'polypeptide(L)' 'MPIPRQAELRRRRTRRAKLAKLRRRYMAAKTEEEKAWVLQKVQKIAPWLTKEQFLAPITNGAR' A
#
# COMPACT_ATOMS: atom_id res chain seq x y z
N MET A 1 -9.96 -25.40 6.19
CA MET A 1 -9.60 -25.75 4.80
C MET A 1 -8.54 -24.78 4.27
N PRO A 2 -7.48 -25.26 3.62
CA PRO A 2 -6.50 -24.38 2.99
C PRO A 2 -7.15 -23.57 1.85
N ILE A 3 -6.80 -22.29 1.74
CA ILE A 3 -7.27 -21.43 0.64
C ILE A 3 -6.61 -21.92 -0.66
N PRO A 4 -7.35 -22.06 -1.77
CA PRO A 4 -6.76 -22.44 -3.04
C PRO A 4 -5.64 -21.46 -3.43
N ARG A 5 -4.48 -21.98 -3.85
CA ARG A 5 -3.29 -21.19 -4.23
C ARG A 5 -3.63 -20.01 -5.15
N GLN A 6 -4.52 -20.22 -6.13
CA GLN A 6 -4.96 -19.17 -7.05
C GLN A 6 -5.68 -18.01 -6.35
N ALA A 7 -6.53 -18.30 -5.37
CA ALA A 7 -7.25 -17.29 -4.59
C ALA A 7 -6.30 -16.49 -3.70
N GLU A 8 -5.30 -17.14 -3.11
CA GLU A 8 -4.23 -16.47 -2.35
C GLU A 8 -3.42 -15.53 -3.24
N LEU A 9 -2.95 -16.02 -4.40
CA LEU A 9 -2.21 -15.21 -5.37
C LEU A 9 -3.04 -14.01 -5.84
N ARG A 10 -4.33 -14.20 -6.11
CA ARG A 10 -5.25 -13.11 -6.46
C ARG A 10 -5.33 -12.07 -5.34
N ARG A 11 -5.53 -12.49 -4.08
CA ARG A 11 -5.56 -11.58 -2.91
C ARG A 11 -4.26 -10.79 -2.79
N ARG A 12 -3.11 -11.45 -2.98
CA ARG A 12 -1.79 -10.79 -2.94
C ARG A 12 -1.63 -9.75 -4.05
N ARG A 13 -2.03 -10.06 -5.28
CA ARG A 13 -2.00 -9.13 -6.43
C ARG A 13 -2.91 -7.92 -6.18
N THR A 14 -4.13 -8.15 -5.73
CA THR A 14 -5.08 -7.07 -5.40
C THR A 14 -4.54 -6.16 -4.30
N ARG A 15 -3.93 -6.73 -3.25
CA ARG A 15 -3.32 -5.96 -2.17
C ARG A 15 -2.18 -5.08 -2.70
N ARG A 16 -1.30 -5.63 -3.54
CA ARG A 16 -0.21 -4.87 -4.18
C ARG A 16 -0.73 -3.72 -5.03
N ALA A 17 -1.76 -3.96 -5.84
CA ALA A 17 -2.37 -2.92 -6.67
C ALA A 17 -3.00 -1.79 -5.83
N LYS A 18 -3.71 -2.14 -4.74
CA LYS A 18 -4.27 -1.16 -3.80
C LYS A 18 -3.19 -0.31 -3.15
N LEU A 19 -2.11 -0.94 -2.67
CA LEU A 19 -0.98 -0.21 -2.06
C LEU A 19 -0.28 0.70 -3.08
N ALA A 20 -0.08 0.26 -4.32
CA ALA A 20 0.47 1.11 -5.38
C ALA A 20 -0.41 2.34 -5.66
N LYS A 21 -1.75 2.15 -5.71
CA LYS A 21 -2.69 3.27 -5.84
C LYS A 21 -2.58 4.25 -4.67
N LEU A 22 -2.49 3.75 -3.44
CA LEU A 22 -2.33 4.58 -2.25
C LEU A 22 -1.00 5.33 -2.26
N ARG A 23 0.10 4.73 -2.73
CA ARG A 23 1.39 5.43 -2.88
C ARG A 23 1.28 6.62 -3.82
N ARG A 24 0.65 6.43 -4.98
CA ARG A 24 0.41 7.55 -5.93
C ARG A 24 -0.40 8.67 -5.29
N ARG A 25 -1.44 8.33 -4.51
CA ARG A 25 -2.23 9.33 -3.77
C ARG A 25 -1.42 10.03 -2.68
N TYR A 26 -0.54 9.30 -1.99
CA TYR A 26 0.36 9.87 -0.99
C TYR A 26 1.33 10.88 -1.60
N MET A 27 1.88 10.58 -2.78
CA MET A 27 2.78 11.50 -3.51
C MET A 27 2.04 12.74 -4.04
N ALA A 28 0.79 12.60 -4.45
CA ALA A 28 -0.03 13.70 -4.95
C ALA A 28 -0.66 14.56 -3.84
N ALA A 29 -0.67 14.07 -2.60
CA ALA A 29 -1.26 14.76 -1.45
C ALA A 29 -0.46 16.02 -1.11
N LYS A 30 -1.17 17.15 -0.97
CA LYS A 30 -0.57 18.46 -0.70
C LYS A 30 -0.58 18.79 0.79
N THR A 31 -1.56 18.27 1.53
CA THR A 31 -1.72 18.53 2.96
C THR A 31 -1.30 17.34 3.80
N GLU A 32 -0.94 17.61 5.06
CA GLU A 32 -0.59 16.56 6.03
C GLU A 32 -1.80 15.70 6.39
N GLU A 33 -3.00 16.27 6.37
CA GLU A 33 -4.26 15.56 6.60
C GLU A 33 -4.53 14.51 5.52
N GLU A 34 -4.32 14.86 4.25
CA GLU A 34 -4.45 13.92 3.12
C GLU A 34 -3.43 12.78 3.24
N LYS A 35 -2.19 13.10 3.61
CA LYS A 35 -1.13 12.10 3.85
C LYS A 35 -1.50 11.17 5.00
N ALA A 36 -2.00 11.70 6.12
CA ALA A 36 -2.46 10.92 7.27
C ALA A 36 -3.63 10.00 6.90
N TRP A 37 -4.59 10.49 6.12
CA TRP A 37 -5.73 9.69 5.65
C TRP A 37 -5.26 8.51 4.78
N VAL A 38 -4.30 8.74 3.89
CA VAL A 38 -3.71 7.66 3.07
C VAL A 38 -3.03 6.61 3.95
N LEU A 39 -2.24 7.03 4.94
CA LEU A 39 -1.56 6.11 5.87
C LEU A 39 -2.56 5.28 6.69
N GLN A 40 -3.66 5.88 7.17
CA GLN A 40 -4.73 5.12 7.84
C GLN A 40 -5.35 4.07 6.92
N LYS A 41 -5.55 4.39 5.63
CA LYS A 41 -6.05 3.40 4.65
C LYS A 41 -5.05 2.28 4.40
N VAL A 42 -3.75 2.58 4.40
CA VAL A 42 -2.69 1.56 4.31
C VAL A 42 -2.77 0.60 5.49
N GLN A 43 -2.86 1.13 6.72
CA GLN A 43 -2.93 0.33 7.95
C GLN A 43 -4.14 -0.62 7.97
N LYS A 44 -5.30 -0.17 7.46
CA LYS A 44 -6.50 -1.00 7.31
C LYS A 44 -6.33 -2.15 6.31
N ILE A 45 -5.50 -1.99 5.27
CA ILE A 45 -5.31 -2.99 4.20
C ILE A 45 -4.18 -3.96 4.53
N ALA A 46 -3.12 -3.47 5.16
CA ALA A 46 -1.93 -4.21 5.50
C ALA A 46 -1.42 -3.76 6.87
N PRO A 47 -2.01 -4.24 7.98
CA PRO A 47 -1.65 -3.80 9.33
C PRO A 47 -0.22 -4.17 9.73
N TRP A 48 0.38 -5.17 9.06
CA TRP A 48 1.78 -5.57 9.24
C TRP A 48 2.78 -4.71 8.44
N LEU A 49 2.31 -3.77 7.61
CA LEU A 49 3.19 -2.95 6.76
C LEU A 49 3.49 -1.62 7.45
N THR A 50 4.77 -1.36 7.74
CA THR A 50 5.17 -0.10 8.39
C THR A 50 5.14 1.08 7.41
N LYS A 51 5.08 2.31 7.94
CA LYS A 51 5.15 3.55 7.13
C LYS A 51 6.41 3.59 6.27
N GLU A 52 7.56 3.23 6.83
CA GLU A 52 8.84 3.19 6.13
C GLU A 52 8.81 2.19 4.97
N GLN A 53 8.33 0.97 5.20
CA GLN A 53 8.17 -0.04 4.15
C GLN A 53 7.16 0.37 3.07
N PHE A 54 6.13 1.13 3.45
CA PHE A 54 5.17 1.68 2.50
C PHE A 54 5.81 2.73 1.58
N LEU A 55 6.71 3.56 2.11
CA LEU A 55 7.38 4.65 1.39
C LEU A 55 8.64 4.21 0.64
N ALA A 56 9.31 3.13 1.04
CA ALA A 56 10.55 2.65 0.42
C ALA A 56 10.50 2.49 -1.12
N PRO A 57 9.38 2.04 -1.74
CA PRO A 57 9.29 1.96 -3.20
C PRO A 57 9.17 3.31 -3.91
N ILE A 58 8.80 4.37 -3.18
CA ILE A 58 8.76 5.74 -3.70
C ILE A 58 10.19 6.31 -3.73
N THR A 59 10.97 6.08 -2.68
CA THR A 59 12.34 6.58 -2.55
C THR A 59 13.32 5.85 -3.47
N ASN A 60 13.09 4.55 -3.74
CA ASN A 60 13.95 3.74 -4.61
C ASN A 60 13.64 3.89 -6.12
N GLY A 61 12.76 4.83 -6.50
CA GLY A 61 12.34 5.08 -7.89
C GLY A 61 13.24 6.02 -8.69
N ALA A 62 14.52 6.17 -8.31
CA ALA A 62 15.55 6.87 -9.10
C ALA A 62 16.41 5.88 -9.91
N ARG A 63 15.76 4.93 -10.61
CA ARG A 63 16.38 4.09 -11.64
C ARG A 63 15.43 3.89 -12.80
#